data_AF-V6M851-F1
#
_entry.id   AF-V6M851-F1
#
_cell.length_a   1.000
_cell.length_b   1.000
_cell.length_c   1.000
_cell.angle_alpha   90.00
_cell.angle_beta   90.00
_cell.angle_gamma   90.00
#
_symmetry.space_group_name_H-M   'P 1'
#
loop_
_entity.id
_entity.type
_entity.pdbx_description
1 polymer ?
#
loop_
_entity_poly.entity_id
_entity_poly.type
_entity_poly.pdbx_seq_one_letter_code
_entity_poly.pdbx_strand_id
1 'polypeptide(L)'
;MWNAFFMTGVLATLVSSVYYSMTARRRGIHPLESRMTLGKMNISMGILVALLGFNQFTFEELDTIRIVIALMLIFVAAVNLFLGSRNYFRYRDAWRKEIKSER
;
A
#
# COMPACT_ATOMS: atom_id res chain seq x y z
N MET A 1 -6.07 16.49 18.15
CA MET A 1 -6.11 15.00 18.12
C MET A 1 -5.88 14.43 16.72
N TRP A 2 -6.44 15.04 15.66
CA TRP A 2 -6.21 14.65 14.25
C TRP A 2 -4.74 14.34 13.90
N ASN A 3 -3.81 15.25 14.25
CA ASN A 3 -2.39 15.09 13.96
C ASN A 3 -1.78 13.79 14.50
N ALA A 4 -2.22 13.32 15.67
CA ALA A 4 -1.71 12.08 16.27
C ALA A 4 -2.19 10.83 15.51
N PHE A 5 -3.47 10.81 15.11
CA PHE A 5 -4.02 9.73 14.28
C PHE A 5 -3.35 9.69 12.91
N PHE A 6 -3.19 10.85 12.28
CA PHE A 6 -2.51 10.98 11.00
C PHE A 6 -1.05 10.49 11.07
N MET A 7 -0.26 11.00 12.03
CA MET A 7 1.13 10.57 12.19
C MET A 7 1.26 9.09 12.49
N THR A 8 0.40 8.53 13.34
CA THR A 8 0.40 7.09 13.63
C THR A 8 0.12 6.28 12.37
N GLY A 9 -0.89 6.68 11.57
CA GLY A 9 -1.21 6.04 10.30
C GLY A 9 -0.06 6.13 9.29
N VAL A 10 0.57 7.29 9.16
CA VAL A 10 1.72 7.50 8.27
C VAL A 10 2.89 6.61 8.70
N LEU A 11 3.25 6.60 9.97
CA LEU A 11 4.35 5.77 10.48
C LEU A 11 4.07 4.28 10.30
N ALA A 12 2.86 3.83 10.65
CA ALA A 12 2.48 2.42 10.50
C ALA A 12 2.52 1.96 9.04
N THR A 13 2.00 2.77 8.11
CA THR A 13 1.96 2.44 6.68
C THR A 13 3.33 2.53 6.02
N LEU A 14 4.17 3.48 6.44
CA LEU A 14 5.56 3.61 6.01
C LEU A 14 6.42 2.43 6.47
N VAL A 15 6.35 2.08 7.76
CA VAL A 15 7.08 0.93 8.30
C VAL A 15 6.62 -0.36 7.61
N SER A 16 5.31 -0.52 7.40
CA SER A 16 4.76 -1.67 6.68
C SER A 16 5.24 -1.74 5.23
N SER A 17 5.27 -0.62 4.51
CA SER A 17 5.71 -0.60 3.11
C SER A 17 7.18 -0.98 2.98
N VAL A 18 8.04 -0.45 3.85
CA VAL A 18 9.47 -0.80 3.90
C VAL A 18 9.65 -2.26 4.28
N TYR A 19 8.96 -2.73 5.33
CA TYR A 19 9.02 -4.11 5.78
C TYR A 19 8.64 -5.09 4.66
N TYR A 20 7.53 -4.86 3.97
CA TYR A 20 7.10 -5.72 2.86
C TYR A 20 8.03 -5.61 1.65
N SER A 21 8.57 -4.43 1.35
CA SER A 21 9.57 -4.25 0.28
C SER A 21 10.83 -5.08 0.52
N MET A 22 11.39 -4.97 1.73
CA MET A 22 12.58 -5.73 2.12
C MET A 22 12.28 -7.23 2.14
N THR A 23 11.15 -7.62 2.73
CA THR A 23 10.74 -9.04 2.82
C THR A 23 10.59 -9.65 1.43
N ALA A 24 9.88 -9.00 0.51
CA ALA A 24 9.67 -9.53 -0.83
C ALA A 24 10.96 -9.69 -1.66
N ARG A 25 12.03 -8.97 -1.30
CA ARG A 25 13.32 -8.98 -2.00
C ARG A 25 14.38 -9.87 -1.33
N ARG A 26 14.03 -10.59 -0.26
CA ARG A 26 14.96 -11.54 0.38
C ARG A 26 15.25 -12.70 -0.57
N ARG A 27 16.51 -13.15 -0.56
CA ARG A 27 16.94 -14.34 -1.30
C ARG A 27 16.30 -15.60 -0.69
N GLY A 28 15.98 -16.57 -1.54
CA GLY A 28 15.43 -17.86 -1.12
C GLY A 28 13.91 -17.89 -0.87
N ILE A 29 13.21 -16.77 -1.08
CA ILE A 29 11.74 -16.74 -1.02
C ILE A 29 11.12 -17.28 -2.29
N HIS A 30 10.04 -18.04 -2.14
CA HIS A 30 9.28 -18.57 -3.27
C HIS A 30 8.74 -17.44 -4.16
N PRO A 31 8.80 -17.55 -5.51
CA PRO A 31 8.36 -16.48 -6.41
C PRO A 31 6.92 -16.01 -6.16
N LEU A 32 5.98 -16.93 -5.88
CA LEU A 32 4.59 -16.55 -5.58
C LEU A 32 4.45 -15.82 -4.25
N GLU A 33 5.21 -16.21 -3.23
CA GLU A 33 5.23 -15.54 -1.93
C GLU A 33 5.82 -14.13 -2.04
N SER A 34 6.91 -13.98 -2.80
CA SER A 34 7.50 -12.68 -3.11
C SER A 34 6.49 -11.75 -3.80
N ARG A 35 5.82 -12.25 -4.85
CA ARG A 35 4.80 -11.48 -5.59
C ARG A 35 3.58 -11.11 -4.74
N MET A 36 3.14 -12.02 -3.87
CA MET A 36 2.07 -11.75 -2.91
C MET A 36 2.50 -10.66 -1.91
N THR A 37 3.74 -10.70 -1.42
CA THR A 37 4.30 -9.72 -0.48
C THR A 37 4.47 -8.34 -1.13
N LEU A 38 4.86 -8.28 -2.42
CA LEU A 38 4.81 -7.04 -3.20
C LEU A 38 3.39 -6.46 -3.33
N GLY A 39 2.37 -7.33 -3.40
CA GLY A 39 0.97 -6.90 -3.34
C GLY A 39 0.64 -6.17 -2.03
N LYS A 40 1.09 -6.71 -0.89
CA LYS A 40 0.94 -6.05 0.43
C LYS A 40 1.71 -4.73 0.50
N MET A 41 2.92 -4.67 -0.06
CA MET A 41 3.70 -3.44 -0.16
C MET A 41 2.93 -2.34 -0.91
N ASN A 42 2.36 -2.66 -2.09
CA ASN A 42 1.57 -1.70 -2.87
C ASN A 42 0.31 -1.24 -2.14
N ILE A 43 -0.36 -2.14 -1.39
CA ILE A 43 -1.47 -1.76 -0.53
C ILE A 43 -0.99 -0.75 0.54
N SER A 44 0.09 -1.05 1.27
CA SER A 44 0.62 -0.16 2.30
C SER A 44 1.03 1.21 1.73
N MET A 45 1.67 1.23 0.55
CA MET A 45 1.98 2.47 -0.16
C MET A 45 0.71 3.22 -0.58
N GLY A 46 -0.31 2.51 -1.07
CA GLY A 46 -1.60 3.10 -1.39
C GLY A 46 -2.25 3.79 -0.18
N ILE A 47 -2.27 3.13 0.99
CA ILE A 47 -2.79 3.74 2.23
C ILE A 47 -1.94 4.95 2.63
N LEU A 48 -0.61 4.85 2.57
CA LEU A 48 0.28 5.98 2.88
C LEU A 48 -0.03 7.19 2.00
N VAL A 49 -0.11 7.00 0.68
CA VAL A 49 -0.42 8.08 -0.27
C VAL A 49 -1.84 8.62 -0.04
N ALA A 50 -2.81 7.76 0.29
CA ALA A 50 -4.17 8.19 0.63
C ALA A 50 -4.16 9.12 1.84
N LEU A 51 -3.46 8.75 2.92
CA LEU A 51 -3.33 9.58 4.12
C LEU A 51 -2.74 10.95 3.77
N LEU A 52 -1.66 10.99 2.97
CA LEU A 52 -1.03 12.25 2.53
C LEU A 52 -1.97 13.10 1.68
N GLY A 53 -2.76 12.47 0.80
CA GLY A 53 -3.75 13.15 -0.04
C GLY A 53 -4.90 13.73 0.78
N PHE A 54 -5.49 12.95 1.69
CA PHE A 54 -6.56 13.43 2.57
C PHE A 54 -6.10 14.52 3.53
N ASN A 55 -4.86 14.46 4.00
CA ASN A 55 -4.28 15.48 4.87
C ASN A 55 -4.16 16.86 4.20
N GLN A 56 -4.17 16.95 2.86
CA GLN A 56 -4.19 18.26 2.17
C GLN A 56 -5.46 19.07 2.49
N PHE A 57 -6.58 18.41 2.80
CA PHE A 57 -7.84 19.07 3.15
C PHE A 57 -7.92 19.54 4.60
N THR A 58 -6.91 19.26 5.42
CA THR A 58 -6.93 19.63 6.85
C THR A 58 -6.08 20.85 7.18
N PHE A 59 -5.45 21.46 6.17
CA PHE A 59 -4.77 22.75 6.33
C PHE A 59 -5.80 23.89 6.32
N GLU A 60 -5.53 24.96 7.09
CA GLU A 60 -6.45 26.10 7.25
C GLU A 60 -6.72 26.81 5.92
N GLU A 61 -5.68 27.02 5.11
CA GLU A 61 -5.79 27.61 3.78
C GLU A 61 -5.79 26.52 2.71
N LEU A 62 -6.98 26.24 2.17
CA LEU A 62 -7.15 25.32 1.06
C LEU A 62 -7.12 26.10 -0.26
N ASP A 63 -5.96 26.12 -0.91
CA ASP A 63 -5.78 26.69 -2.24
C ASP A 63 -6.04 25.67 -3.37
N THR A 64 -6.18 26.18 -4.60
CA THR A 64 -6.40 25.34 -5.79
C THR A 64 -5.27 24.34 -6.04
N ILE A 65 -4.02 24.70 -5.73
CA ILE A 65 -2.85 23.86 -5.94
C ILE A 65 -2.93 22.63 -5.02
N ARG A 66 -3.28 22.83 -3.75
CA ARG A 66 -3.47 21.78 -2.74
C ARG A 66 -4.60 20.85 -3.14
N ILE A 67 -5.71 21.37 -3.66
CA ILE A 67 -6.81 20.53 -4.16
C ILE A 67 -6.33 19.63 -5.30
N VAL A 68 -5.60 20.18 -6.28
CA VAL A 68 -5.05 19.39 -7.39
C VAL A 68 -4.09 18.32 -6.88
N ILE A 69 -3.17 18.66 -5.97
CA ILE A 69 -2.24 17.71 -5.35
C ILE A 69 -2.99 16.62 -4.60
N ALA A 70 -4.02 16.98 -3.81
CA ALA A 70 -4.84 16.04 -3.06
C ALA A 70 -5.50 15.02 -3.98
N LEU A 71 -6.11 15.48 -5.07
CA LEU A 71 -6.77 14.61 -6.07
C LEU A 71 -5.77 13.69 -6.78
N MET A 72 -4.58 14.21 -7.14
CA MET A 72 -3.53 13.38 -7.73
C MET A 72 -3.06 12.28 -6.77
N LEU A 73 -2.82 12.63 -5.49
CA LEU A 73 -2.42 11.66 -4.48
C LEU A 73 -3.51 10.62 -4.25
N ILE A 74 -4.77 11.03 -4.10
CA ILE A 74 -5.89 10.11 -3.90
C ILE A 74 -6.07 9.18 -5.10
N PHE A 75 -5.90 9.69 -6.32
CA PHE A 75 -5.94 8.87 -7.53
C PHE A 75 -4.83 7.80 -7.53
N VAL A 76 -3.59 8.20 -7.27
CA VAL A 76 -2.44 7.28 -7.19
C VAL A 76 -2.63 6.26 -6.06
N ALA A 77 -3.19 6.68 -4.93
CA ALA A 77 -3.54 5.81 -3.82
C ALA A 77 -4.58 4.75 -4.23
N ALA A 78 -5.65 5.17 -4.90
CA ALA A 78 -6.71 4.27 -5.37
C ALA A 78 -6.16 3.22 -6.34
N VAL A 79 -5.31 3.62 -7.29
CA VAL A 79 -4.65 2.70 -8.22
C VAL A 79 -3.76 1.70 -7.48
N ASN A 80 -2.95 2.15 -6.52
CA ASN A 80 -2.08 1.27 -5.73
C ASN A 80 -2.87 0.27 -4.87
N LEU A 81 -3.95 0.73 -4.23
CA LEU A 81 -4.84 -0.13 -3.45
C LEU A 81 -5.52 -1.18 -4.32
N PHE A 82 -6.06 -0.78 -5.48
CA PHE A 82 -6.75 -1.68 -6.40
C PHE A 82 -5.81 -2.73 -6.99
N LEU A 83 -4.70 -2.29 -7.59
CA LEU A 83 -3.73 -3.21 -8.22
C LEU A 83 -3.01 -4.06 -7.17
N GLY A 84 -2.67 -3.49 -6.01
CA GLY A 84 -2.05 -4.22 -4.90
C GLY A 84 -2.96 -5.32 -4.37
N SER A 85 -4.24 -5.01 -4.14
CA SER A 85 -5.25 -5.98 -3.69
C SER A 85 -5.47 -7.08 -4.72
N ARG A 86 -5.68 -6.71 -5.99
CA ARG A 86 -5.85 -7.67 -7.09
C ARG A 86 -4.67 -8.63 -7.20
N ASN A 87 -3.44 -8.11 -7.12
CA ASN A 87 -2.24 -8.92 -7.16
C ASN A 87 -2.14 -9.85 -5.94
N TYR A 88 -2.37 -9.33 -4.73
CA TYR A 88 -2.33 -10.12 -3.51
C TYR A 88 -3.26 -11.33 -3.59
N PHE A 89 -4.53 -11.13 -3.95
CA PHE A 89 -5.50 -12.23 -4.06
C PHE A 89 -5.11 -13.23 -5.16
N ARG A 90 -4.71 -12.74 -6.34
CA ARG A 90 -4.30 -13.61 -7.45
C ARG A 90 -3.15 -14.55 -7.06
N TYR A 91 -2.10 -14.02 -6.44
CA TYR A 91 -0.92 -14.82 -6.07
C TYR A 91 -1.20 -15.71 -4.86
N ARG A 92 -2.05 -15.27 -3.92
CA ARG A 92 -2.51 -16.11 -2.81
C ARG A 92 -3.25 -17.34 -3.32
N ASP A 93 -4.12 -17.17 -4.31
CA ASP A 93 -4.88 -18.30 -4.88
C ASP A 93 -3.99 -19.24 -5.68
N ALA A 94 -3.02 -18.71 -6.42
CA ALA A 94 -2.02 -19.51 -7.12
C ALA A 94 -1.17 -20.35 -6.14
N TRP A 95 -0.68 -19.73 -5.06
CA TRP A 95 0.10 -20.40 -4.01
C TRP A 95 -0.69 -21.54 -3.33
N ARG A 96 -1.97 -21.31 -3.06
CA ARG A 96 -2.86 -22.34 -2.50
C ARG A 96 -3.06 -23.54 -3.43
N LYS A 97 -3.06 -23.33 -4.74
CA LYS A 97 -3.18 -24.42 -5.73
C LYS A 97 -1.90 -25.24 -5.78
N GLU A 98 -0.75 -24.60 -5.77
CA GLU A 98 0.57 -25.25 -5.79
C GLU A 98 0.79 -26.14 -4.56
N ILE A 99 0.52 -25.64 -3.35
CA ILE A 99 0.60 -26.45 -2.12
C ILE A 99 -0.34 -27.67 -2.16
N LYS A 100 -1.50 -27.53 -2.79
CA LYS A 100 -2.46 -28.65 -2.92
C LYS A 100 -2.02 -29.69 -3.94
N SER A 101 -1.27 -29.31 -4.98
CA SER A 101 -0.75 -30.26 -5.97
C SER A 101 0.49 -31.02 -5.49
N GLU A 102 1.20 -30.50 -4.49
CA GLU A 102 2.36 -31.16 -3.88
C GLU A 102 2.01 -32.19 -2.78
N ARG A 103 0.73 -32.24 -2.35
CA ARG A 103 0.21 -33.24 -1.39
C ARG A 103 -0.47 -34.39 -2.11
#